data_AF-A0A0F6PAK7-F1
#
_entry.id   AF-A0A0F6PAK7-F1
#
_cell.length_a   1.000
_cell.length_b   1.000
_cell.length_c   1.000
_cell.angle_alpha   90.00
_cell.angle_beta   90.00
_cell.angle_gamma   90.00
#
_symmetry.space_group_name_H-M   'P 1'
#
loop_
_entity.id
_entity.type
_entity.pdbx_description
1 polymer ?
#
loop_
_entity_poly.entity_id
_entity_poly.type
_entity_poly.pdbx_seq_one_letter_code
_entity_poly.pdbx_strand_id
1 'polypeptide(L)'
;FWVAGHRLHHLHTEDTDKDPYSSRRGFWWSHMLWLFYPRAEFFNYKIYKKFAPDLDREPFYRWLNRNFLLLQIPVAILLYALGGWSFIIYGVFLRAVLLWHSTWIINSASHLRGYRHFQVNDN
;
A
#
# COMPACT_ATOMS: atom_id res chain seq x y z
N PHE A 1 -4.91 1.47 7.14
CA PHE A 1 -5.11 1.27 5.69
C PHE A 1 -4.30 0.07 5.21
N TRP A 2 -2.96 0.14 5.20
CA TRP A 2 -2.09 -0.89 4.62
C TRP A 2 -2.33 -2.31 5.16
N VAL A 3 -2.25 -2.52 6.49
CA VAL A 3 -2.44 -3.85 7.09
C VAL A 3 -3.82 -4.44 6.81
N ALA A 4 -4.86 -3.61 6.88
CA ALA A 4 -6.23 -4.04 6.57
C ALA A 4 -6.37 -4.47 5.10
N GLY A 5 -5.84 -3.67 4.16
CA GLY A 5 -5.83 -4.02 2.74
C GLY A 5 -5.00 -5.27 2.45
N HIS A 6 -3.85 -5.42 3.11
CA HIS A 6 -2.99 -6.60 2.96
C HIS A 6 -3.66 -7.87 3.46
N ARG A 7 -4.30 -7.84 4.63
CA ARG A 7 -5.08 -8.98 5.15
C ARG A 7 -6.28 -9.30 4.26
N LEU A 8 -6.94 -8.28 3.71
CA LEU A 8 -8.06 -8.47 2.79
C LEU A 8 -7.62 -9.14 1.49
N HIS A 9 -6.47 -8.74 0.94
CA HIS A 9 -5.86 -9.40 -0.20
C HIS A 9 -5.58 -10.87 0.10
N HIS A 10 -4.90 -11.19 1.21
CA HIS A 10 -4.64 -12.60 1.58
C HIS A 10 -5.91 -13.42 1.83
N LEU A 11 -6.99 -12.79 2.30
CA LEU A 11 -8.27 -13.46 2.51
C LEU A 11 -8.97 -13.82 1.19
N HIS A 12 -8.73 -13.04 0.15
CA HIS A 12 -9.43 -13.14 -1.13
C HIS A 12 -8.46 -13.11 -2.31
N THR A 13 -7.28 -13.70 -2.16
CA THR A 13 -6.18 -13.60 -3.12
C THR A 13 -6.71 -13.86 -4.52
N GLU A 14 -6.47 -12.91 -5.43
CA GLU A 14 -6.89 -12.95 -6.84
C GLU A 14 -8.38 -12.84 -7.15
N ASP A 15 -9.27 -12.77 -6.17
CA ASP A 15 -10.69 -12.51 -6.39
C ASP A 15 -10.83 -11.15 -7.08
N THR A 16 -11.40 -11.13 -8.29
CA THR A 16 -11.49 -9.91 -9.08
C THR A 16 -12.27 -8.81 -8.37
N ASP A 17 -13.22 -9.13 -7.50
CA ASP A 17 -14.05 -8.13 -6.86
C ASP A 17 -13.60 -7.83 -5.44
N LYS A 18 -13.23 -8.86 -4.67
CA LYS A 18 -12.91 -8.71 -3.25
C LYS A 18 -11.45 -8.35 -2.96
N ASP A 19 -10.52 -8.67 -3.86
CA ASP A 19 -9.13 -8.25 -3.75
C ASP A 19 -8.93 -6.87 -4.43
N PRO A 20 -8.52 -5.83 -3.67
CA PRO A 20 -8.31 -4.49 -4.22
C PRO A 20 -7.31 -4.47 -5.38
N TYR A 21 -6.26 -5.29 -5.33
CA TYR A 21 -5.16 -5.28 -6.29
C TYR A 21 -4.96 -6.66 -6.94
N SER A 22 -6.07 -7.36 -7.21
CA SER A 22 -6.10 -8.65 -7.92
C SER A 22 -5.26 -8.63 -9.21
N SER A 23 -4.33 -9.59 -9.30
CA SER A 23 -3.50 -9.83 -10.48
C SER A 23 -4.31 -10.26 -11.71
N ARG A 24 -5.50 -10.86 -11.51
CA ARG A 24 -6.40 -11.27 -12.61
C ARG A 24 -6.99 -10.11 -13.40
N ARG A 25 -7.00 -8.90 -12.83
CA ARG A 25 -7.35 -7.66 -13.56
C ARG A 25 -6.19 -7.12 -14.42
N GLY A 26 -5.04 -7.81 -14.42
CA GLY A 26 -3.87 -7.49 -15.22
C GLY A 26 -2.79 -6.72 -14.46
N PHE A 27 -1.58 -6.71 -15.04
CA PHE A 27 -0.37 -6.13 -14.43
C PHE A 27 -0.57 -4.69 -13.94
N TRP A 28 -1.11 -3.82 -14.80
CA TRP A 28 -1.29 -2.41 -14.44
C TRP A 28 -2.32 -2.21 -13.33
N TRP A 29 -3.34 -3.09 -13.28
CA TRP A 29 -4.31 -3.07 -12.20
C TRP A 29 -3.67 -3.39 -10.86
N SER A 30 -2.99 -4.53 -10.75
CA SER A 30 -2.34 -4.93 -9.49
C SER A 30 -1.16 -4.03 -9.12
N HIS A 31 -0.52 -3.38 -10.09
CA HIS A 31 0.57 -2.44 -9.84
C HIS A 31 0.09 -1.09 -9.32
N MET A 32 -0.85 -0.40 -9.98
CA MET A 32 -1.23 0.96 -9.54
C MET A 32 -2.66 1.39 -9.84
N LEU A 33 -3.35 0.82 -10.85
CA LEU A 33 -4.66 1.35 -11.26
C LEU A 33 -5.72 1.23 -10.17
N TRP A 34 -5.60 0.26 -9.27
CA TRP A 34 -6.50 0.12 -8.11
C TRP A 34 -6.55 1.37 -7.21
N LEU A 35 -5.51 2.21 -7.21
CA LEU A 35 -5.50 3.50 -6.49
C LEU A 35 -6.25 4.60 -7.23
N PHE A 36 -6.25 4.57 -8.56
CA PHE A 36 -6.91 5.56 -9.41
C PHE A 36 -8.42 5.32 -9.55
N TYR A 37 -8.89 4.10 -9.23
CA TYR A 37 -10.31 3.73 -9.19
C TYR A 37 -10.71 3.31 -7.76
N PRO A 38 -10.71 4.24 -6.79
CA PRO A 38 -10.91 3.91 -5.39
C PRO A 38 -12.33 3.42 -5.14
N ARG A 39 -12.44 2.23 -4.54
CA ARG A 39 -13.71 1.68 -4.08
C ARG A 39 -13.87 1.93 -2.57
N ALA A 40 -15.06 2.38 -2.16
CA ALA A 40 -15.33 2.74 -0.77
C ALA A 40 -15.04 1.57 0.20
N GLU A 41 -15.27 0.34 -0.23
CA GLU A 41 -14.98 -0.89 0.51
C GLU A 41 -13.51 -1.02 0.97
N PHE A 42 -12.55 -0.44 0.23
CA PHE A 42 -11.13 -0.52 0.55
C PHE A 42 -10.55 0.78 1.13
N PHE A 43 -11.13 1.94 0.80
CA PHE A 43 -10.59 3.24 1.20
C PHE A 43 -11.36 3.89 2.36
N ASN A 44 -12.59 3.45 2.67
CA ASN A 44 -13.34 3.98 3.80
C ASN A 44 -12.88 3.35 5.11
N TYR A 45 -12.32 4.17 6.00
CA TYR A 45 -11.84 3.74 7.32
C TYR A 45 -12.88 2.98 8.14
N LYS A 46 -14.15 3.40 8.11
CA LYS A 46 -15.22 2.72 8.84
C LYS A 46 -15.42 1.28 8.37
N ILE A 47 -15.10 1.00 7.11
CA ILE A 47 -15.24 -0.32 6.49
C ILE A 47 -13.97 -1.13 6.67
N TYR A 48 -12.81 -0.64 6.21
CA TYR A 48 -11.60 -1.47 6.17
C TYR A 48 -11.04 -1.81 7.56
N LYS A 49 -11.33 -1.00 8.59
CA LYS A 49 -10.79 -1.24 9.94
C LYS A 49 -11.18 -2.61 10.52
N LYS A 50 -12.28 -3.20 10.04
CA LYS A 50 -12.72 -4.55 10.44
C LYS A 50 -11.71 -5.64 10.10
N PHE A 51 -10.82 -5.41 9.12
CA PHE A 51 -9.76 -6.35 8.74
C PHE A 51 -8.48 -6.19 9.58
N ALA A 52 -8.39 -5.14 10.40
CA ALA A 52 -7.30 -4.93 11.36
C ALA A 52 -7.80 -4.43 12.72
N PRO A 53 -8.71 -5.17 13.40
CA PRO A 53 -9.35 -4.71 14.64
C PRO A 53 -8.38 -4.62 15.82
N ASP A 54 -7.33 -5.44 15.82
CA ASP A 54 -6.20 -5.39 16.73
C ASP A 54 -5.52 -4.00 16.69
N LEU A 55 -5.15 -3.53 15.50
CA LEU A 55 -4.52 -2.21 15.35
C LEU A 55 -5.49 -1.05 15.55
N ASP A 56 -6.78 -1.23 15.22
CA ASP A 56 -7.80 -0.19 15.40
C ASP A 56 -8.06 0.13 16.88
N ARG A 57 -7.88 -0.85 17.78
CA ARG A 57 -8.06 -0.67 19.23
C ARG A 57 -7.00 0.25 19.81
N GLU A 58 -5.80 0.27 19.23
CA GLU A 58 -4.68 1.03 19.74
C GLU A 58 -4.71 2.50 19.26
N PRO A 59 -4.78 3.49 20.19
CA PRO A 59 -4.81 4.91 19.83
C PRO A 59 -3.59 5.36 19.02
N PHE A 60 -2.42 4.78 19.29
CA PHE A 60 -1.17 5.09 18.60
C PHE A 60 -1.26 4.78 17.10
N TYR A 61 -1.71 3.58 16.72
CA TYR A 61 -1.85 3.21 15.31
C TYR A 61 -2.96 3.99 14.60
N ARG A 62 -4.04 4.35 15.29
CA ARG A 62 -5.05 5.27 14.76
C ARG A 62 -4.47 6.66 14.47
N TRP A 63 -3.63 7.18 15.37
CA TRP A 63 -2.94 8.45 15.18
C TRP A 63 -1.97 8.39 13.99
N LEU A 64 -1.17 7.32 13.87
CA LEU A 64 -0.28 7.13 12.72
C LEU A 64 -1.06 7.07 11.40
N ASN A 65 -2.12 6.26 11.34
CA ASN A 65 -2.95 6.11 10.14
C ASN A 65 -3.60 7.42 9.71
N ARG A 66 -3.94 8.31 10.66
CA ARG A 66 -4.51 9.63 10.36
C ARG A 66 -3.45 10.65 9.92
N ASN A 67 -2.24 10.58 10.48
CA ASN A 67 -1.25 11.66 10.35
C ASN A 67 -0.04 11.31 9.46
N PHE A 68 0.04 10.12 8.87
CA PHE A 68 1.23 9.64 8.16
C PHE A 68 1.82 10.61 7.10
N LEU A 69 0.96 11.38 6.41
CA LEU A 69 1.41 12.43 5.47
C LEU A 69 2.02 13.63 6.20
N LEU A 70 1.40 14.08 7.29
CA LEU A 70 1.89 15.20 8.10
C LEU A 70 3.24 14.87 8.75
N LEU A 71 3.49 13.59 9.05
CA LEU A 71 4.78 13.13 9.57
C LEU A 71 5.95 13.32 8.57
N GLN A 72 5.67 13.59 7.29
CA GLN A 72 6.73 13.92 6.32
C GLN A 72 7.22 15.38 6.45
N ILE A 73 6.42 16.29 7.02
CA ILE A 73 6.76 17.71 7.16
C ILE A 73 8.03 17.93 7.99
N PRO A 74 8.18 17.38 9.23
CA PRO A 74 9.40 17.57 9.99
C PRO A 74 10.63 16.97 9.29
N VAL A 75 10.46 15.86 8.57
CA VAL A 75 11.53 15.25 7.77
C VAL A 75 11.93 16.17 6.62
N ALA A 76 10.96 16.75 5.91
CA ALA A 76 11.23 17.68 4.82
C ALA A 76 11.95 18.95 5.29
N ILE A 77 11.55 19.51 6.43
CA ILE A 77 12.20 20.69 7.03
C ILE A 77 13.66 20.36 7.39
N LEU A 78 13.90 19.21 8.03
CA LEU A 78 15.25 18.77 8.38
C LEU A 78 16.12 18.57 7.12
N LEU A 79 15.59 17.91 6.10
CA LEU A 79 16.30 17.70 4.84
C LEU A 79 16.60 19.01 4.11
N TYR A 80 15.66 19.96 4.14
CA TYR A 80 15.88 21.30 3.59
C TYR A 80 17.01 22.03 4.31
N ALA A 81 17.04 21.97 5.64
CA ALA A 81 18.08 22.62 6.43
C ALA A 81 19.47 22.02 6.16
N LEU A 82 19.55 20.73 5.82
CA LEU A 82 20.81 20.01 5.58
C LEU A 82 21.35 20.16 4.15
N GLY A 83 20.49 20.29 3.13
CA GLY A 83 20.93 20.30 1.74
C GLY A 83 19.94 20.90 0.74
N GLY A 84 19.02 21.73 1.22
CA GLY A 84 18.07 22.47 0.41
C GLY A 84 17.11 21.58 -0.37
N TRP A 85 16.64 22.09 -1.51
CA TRP A 85 15.63 21.44 -2.35
C TRP A 85 16.04 20.07 -2.87
N SER A 86 17.33 19.86 -3.19
CA SER A 86 17.82 18.57 -3.67
C SER A 86 17.52 17.47 -2.65
N PHE A 87 17.80 17.69 -1.37
CA PHE A 87 17.51 16.70 -0.33
C PHE A 87 16.01 16.44 -0.13
N ILE A 88 15.14 17.44 -0.32
CA ILE A 88 13.69 17.19 -0.31
C ILE A 88 13.30 16.30 -1.52
N ILE A 89 13.76 16.64 -2.71
CA ILE A 89 13.42 15.92 -3.94
C ILE A 89 13.81 14.44 -3.81
N TYR A 90 15.04 14.16 -3.40
CA TYR A 90 15.52 12.79 -3.26
C TYR A 90 14.96 12.09 -2.01
N GLY A 91 15.04 12.74 -0.84
CA GLY A 91 14.73 12.13 0.45
C GLY A 91 13.23 12.01 0.78
N VAL A 92 12.38 12.83 0.15
CA VAL A 92 10.92 12.78 0.35
C VAL A 92 10.24 12.22 -0.88
N PHE A 93 10.35 12.88 -2.03
CA PHE A 93 9.55 12.57 -3.21
C PHE A 93 10.03 11.33 -3.95
N LEU A 94 11.30 11.29 -4.38
CA LEU A 94 11.83 10.12 -5.08
C LEU A 94 11.81 8.88 -4.19
N ARG A 95 12.21 9.02 -2.92
CA ARG A 95 12.10 7.95 -1.93
C ARG A 95 10.68 7.40 -1.85
N ALA A 96 9.65 8.26 -1.82
CA ALA A 96 8.26 7.81 -1.79
C ALA A 96 7.89 7.06 -3.08
N VAL A 97 8.18 7.63 -4.26
CA VAL A 97 7.90 6.96 -5.55
C VAL A 97 8.53 5.56 -5.59
N LEU A 98 9.82 5.45 -5.25
CA LEU A 98 10.53 4.18 -5.23
C LEU A 98 9.90 3.20 -4.23
N LEU A 99 9.61 3.65 -2.99
CA LEU A 99 8.98 2.81 -1.97
C LEU A 99 7.65 2.23 -2.46
N TRP A 100 6.78 3.05 -3.03
CA TRP A 100 5.47 2.60 -3.50
C TRP A 100 5.62 1.61 -4.66
N HIS A 101 6.44 1.91 -5.67
CA HIS A 101 6.70 0.96 -6.77
C HIS A 101 7.32 -0.35 -6.30
N SER A 102 8.25 -0.33 -5.33
CA SER A 102 8.82 -1.55 -4.74
C SER A 102 7.75 -2.39 -4.03
N THR A 103 6.77 -1.78 -3.37
CA THR A 103 5.67 -2.54 -2.76
C THR A 103 4.69 -3.08 -3.80
N TRP A 104 4.37 -2.29 -4.82
CA TRP A 104 3.42 -2.67 -5.86
C TRP A 104 3.94 -3.75 -6.80
N ILE A 105 5.25 -3.82 -7.00
CA ILE A 105 5.84 -4.86 -7.85
C ILE A 105 5.62 -6.26 -7.28
N ILE A 106 5.46 -6.38 -5.94
CA ILE A 106 5.12 -7.63 -5.26
C ILE A 106 3.72 -8.08 -5.71
N ASN A 107 2.76 -7.16 -5.77
CA ASN A 107 1.39 -7.48 -6.20
C ASN A 107 1.31 -7.75 -7.72
N SER A 108 2.23 -7.19 -8.51
CA SER A 108 2.15 -7.24 -9.97
C SER A 108 3.10 -8.26 -10.60
N ALA A 109 4.41 -8.07 -10.49
CA ALA A 109 5.39 -8.94 -11.15
C ALA A 109 5.45 -10.32 -10.52
N SER A 110 5.37 -10.41 -9.18
CA SER A 110 5.47 -11.70 -8.48
C SER A 110 4.27 -12.62 -8.74
N HIS A 111 3.12 -12.07 -9.15
CA HIS A 111 1.92 -12.83 -9.50
C HIS A 111 1.76 -13.10 -11.00
N LEU A 112 2.71 -12.68 -11.84
CA LEU A 112 2.68 -12.96 -13.28
C LEU A 112 3.44 -14.24 -13.66
N ARG A 113 4.68 -14.35 -13.17
CA ARG A 113 5.58 -15.45 -13.58
C ARG A 113 6.64 -15.68 -12.53
N GLY A 114 6.67 -16.88 -11.97
CA GLY A 114 7.64 -17.27 -10.96
C GLY A 114 7.73 -18.79 -10.79
N TYR A 115 8.77 -19.24 -10.12
CA TYR A 115 8.87 -20.62 -9.69
C TYR A 115 7.91 -20.87 -8.51
N ARG A 116 7.06 -21.89 -8.63
CA ARG A 116 6.12 -22.27 -7.57
C ARG A 116 6.53 -23.60 -6.95
N HIS A 117 6.92 -23.57 -5.69
CA HIS A 117 7.28 -24.77 -4.93
C HIS A 117 6.05 -25.51 -4.38
N PHE A 118 5.00 -24.78 -3.99
CA PHE A 118 3.80 -25.35 -3.37
C PHE A 118 2.61 -25.33 -4.33
N GLN A 119 1.85 -26.41 -4.40
CA GLN A 119 0.65 -26.48 -5.24
C GLN A 119 -0.53 -25.77 -4.55
N VAL A 120 -0.60 -24.45 -4.74
CA VAL A 120 -1.74 -23.61 -4.38
C VAL A 120 -2.39 -23.02 -5.63
N ASN A 121 -3.70 -22.77 -5.57
CA ASN A 121 -4.52 -22.23 -6.67
C ASN A 121 -4.48 -20.69 -6.76
N ASP A 122 -3.35 -20.10 -6.37
CA ASP A 122 -3.07 -18.66 -6.45
C ASP A 122 -1.91 -18.48 -7.45
N ASN A 123 -1.85 -17.40 -8.25
CA ASN A 123 -0.75 -17.15 -9.20
C ASN A 123 0.56 -16.79 -8.51
#